data_AF-A0A382AW46-F1
#
_entry.id   AF-A0A382AW46-F1
#
_cell.length_a   1.000
_cell.length_b   1.000
_cell.length_c   1.000
_cell.angle_alpha   90.00
_cell.angle_beta   90.00
_cell.angle_gamma   90.00
#
_symmetry.space_group_name_H-M   'P 1'
#
loop_
_entity.id
_entity.type
_entity.pdbx_description
1 polymer ?
#
loop_
_entity_poly.entity_id
_entity_poly.type
_entity_poly.pdbx_seq_one_letter_code
_entity_poly.pdbx_strand_id
1 'polypeptide(L)'
;MKKKPMKRYTFGLEVFPRVFWLFILINGIANAGEKKSFNPYVHDKPFEAEAYKVPPPPKSHLSLQDNGDGTITDPDAGLMWAKADSHADLKKCLNWHDSKVYVKNLTTGSYNDWRLPTLDELSNLHDNTKENLNSMDHDPKYPLGLDEKFSNGSAYWSWSSDYHQTNLTDCCTRIFYFVTGMSFTRRLSECAKGGVRAVRSIKD
;
A
#
# COMPACT_ATOMS: atom_id res chain seq x y z
N MET A 1 51.39 4.25 58.27
CA MET A 1 51.13 4.13 59.72
C MET A 1 49.76 3.46 59.90
N LYS A 2 49.77 2.16 60.20
CA LYS A 2 49.36 1.52 61.47
C LYS A 2 47.84 1.32 61.60
N LYS A 3 47.44 0.05 61.40
CA LYS A 3 46.14 -0.55 61.72
C LYS A 3 45.96 -0.76 63.23
N LYS A 4 44.69 -1.00 63.62
CA LYS A 4 44.14 -1.72 64.80
C LYS A 4 43.85 -0.88 66.08
N PRO A 5 42.95 -1.33 66.99
CA PRO A 5 42.11 -2.56 67.01
C PRO A 5 40.63 -2.41 67.46
N MET A 6 39.88 -3.51 67.25
CA MET A 6 38.68 -3.95 67.99
C MET A 6 38.92 -4.16 69.51
N LYS A 7 37.87 -4.02 70.35
CA LYS A 7 37.16 -5.18 70.97
C LYS A 7 36.11 -4.76 72.04
N ARG A 8 34.97 -5.46 71.93
CA ARG A 8 34.03 -6.03 72.93
C ARG A 8 33.94 -5.41 74.34
N TYR A 9 32.70 -5.13 74.74
CA TYR A 9 32.22 -5.46 76.09
C TYR A 9 30.86 -6.18 76.04
N THR A 10 30.71 -7.08 76.99
CA THR A 10 29.75 -8.18 77.12
C THR A 10 28.54 -7.83 77.98
N PHE A 11 27.42 -8.49 77.67
CA PHE A 11 26.35 -9.03 78.54
C PHE A 11 25.97 -8.30 79.84
N GLY A 12 24.68 -7.96 79.92
CA GLY A 12 23.90 -7.89 81.16
C GLY A 12 22.43 -8.20 80.85
N LEU A 13 21.98 -9.41 81.19
CA LEU A 13 20.56 -9.75 81.34
C LEU A 13 20.06 -9.17 82.67
N GLU A 14 18.79 -8.73 82.71
CA GLU A 14 17.82 -8.77 83.84
C GLU A 14 16.60 -7.89 83.44
N VAL A 15 15.45 -8.41 82.99
CA VAL A 15 14.32 -9.12 83.66
C VAL A 15 13.39 -8.21 84.50
N PHE A 16 12.29 -7.75 83.86
CA PHE A 16 10.92 -7.46 84.37
C PHE A 16 10.70 -6.31 85.40
N PRO A 17 9.46 -5.84 85.75
CA PRO A 17 8.09 -6.21 85.28
C PRO A 17 7.06 -5.03 85.06
N ARG A 18 6.02 -5.36 84.27
CA ARG A 18 4.55 -5.17 84.41
C ARG A 18 3.86 -3.87 84.94
N VAL A 19 2.76 -3.57 84.23
CA VAL A 19 1.45 -2.91 84.57
C VAL A 19 1.36 -1.38 84.68
N PHE A 20 0.55 -0.71 83.83
CA PHE A 20 -0.75 -0.06 84.17
C PHE A 20 -1.27 0.91 83.06
N TRP A 21 -2.53 0.69 82.67
CA TRP A 21 -3.59 1.56 82.12
C TRP A 21 -3.32 2.96 81.49
N LEU A 22 -3.73 3.07 80.21
CA LEU A 22 -4.71 3.99 79.55
C LEU A 22 -4.66 5.54 79.69
N PHE A 23 -4.86 6.20 78.52
CA PHE A 23 -5.18 7.63 78.19
C PHE A 23 -3.97 8.59 77.99
N ILE A 24 -3.81 9.46 76.97
CA ILE A 24 -4.68 10.05 75.92
C ILE A 24 -3.82 10.78 74.84
N LEU A 25 -4.34 10.84 73.60
CA LEU A 25 -4.08 11.77 72.45
C LEU A 25 -2.70 11.87 71.77
N ILE A 26 -2.58 11.34 70.54
CA ILE A 26 -1.95 12.07 69.41
C ILE A 26 -2.81 11.90 68.15
N ASN A 27 -3.15 13.05 67.61
CA ASN A 27 -3.71 13.45 66.31
C ASN A 27 -3.77 12.42 65.16
N GLY A 28 -4.85 12.55 64.39
CA GLY A 28 -5.17 11.74 63.24
C GLY A 28 -4.04 11.61 62.23
N ILE A 29 -3.88 10.37 61.76
CA ILE A 29 -3.27 10.10 60.47
C ILE A 29 -4.44 9.77 59.56
N ALA A 30 -4.87 10.76 58.78
CA ALA A 30 -5.52 10.47 57.51
C ALA A 30 -4.54 9.60 56.72
N ASN A 31 -4.81 8.30 56.62
CA ASN A 31 -4.14 7.51 55.59
C ASN A 31 -4.65 8.04 54.26
N ALA A 32 -3.79 8.81 53.61
CA ALA A 32 -3.95 9.27 52.25
C ALA A 32 -4.34 8.07 51.39
N GLY A 33 -5.57 8.08 50.86
CA GLY A 33 -5.97 7.14 49.83
C GLY A 33 -4.95 7.24 48.70
N GLU A 34 -4.29 6.12 48.43
CA GLU A 34 -3.34 5.97 47.34
C GLU A 34 -4.03 6.42 46.06
N LYS A 35 -3.67 7.60 45.54
CA LYS A 35 -4.20 8.07 44.26
C LYS A 35 -3.65 7.15 43.19
N LYS A 36 -4.44 6.16 42.77
CA LYS A 36 -4.14 5.34 41.59
C LYS A 36 -3.82 6.30 40.45
N SER A 37 -2.56 6.31 39.99
CA SER A 37 -2.19 7.15 38.86
C SER A 37 -2.93 6.63 37.64
N PHE A 38 -3.82 7.44 37.08
CA PHE A 38 -4.51 7.11 35.85
C PHE A 38 -3.48 7.07 34.71
N ASN A 39 -3.12 5.86 34.27
CA ASN A 39 -2.33 5.68 33.06
C ASN A 39 -3.30 5.40 31.90
N PRO A 40 -3.48 6.34 30.95
CA PRO A 40 -4.45 6.19 29.86
C PRO A 40 -4.11 5.06 28.89
N TYR A 41 -2.91 4.47 28.98
CA TYR A 41 -2.44 3.38 28.13
C TYR A 41 -2.59 1.99 28.76
N VAL A 42 -3.09 1.91 30.00
CA VAL A 42 -3.35 0.63 30.67
C VAL A 42 -4.85 0.40 30.63
N HIS A 43 -5.29 -0.42 29.69
CA HIS A 43 -6.67 -0.90 29.68
C HIS A 43 -6.84 -1.99 30.75
N ASP A 44 -7.86 -1.85 31.60
CA ASP A 44 -8.16 -2.77 32.70
C ASP A 44 -8.46 -4.20 32.23
N LYS A 45 -8.76 -4.37 30.94
CA LYS A 45 -9.00 -5.66 30.28
C LYS A 45 -8.38 -5.66 28.89
N PRO A 46 -7.84 -6.82 28.42
CA PRO A 46 -7.49 -6.99 27.02
C PRO A 46 -8.67 -6.64 26.11
N PHE A 47 -8.41 -5.96 24.99
CA PHE A 47 -9.41 -5.77 23.95
C PHE A 47 -9.81 -7.14 23.39
N GLU A 48 -11.09 -7.48 23.48
CA GLU A 48 -11.65 -8.68 22.86
C GLU A 48 -12.30 -8.27 21.54
N ALA A 49 -11.67 -8.63 20.43
CA ALA A 49 -12.22 -8.35 19.11
C ALA A 49 -13.49 -9.16 18.88
N GLU A 50 -14.52 -8.54 18.29
CA GLU A 50 -15.68 -9.29 17.82
C GLU A 50 -15.25 -10.35 16.79
N ALA A 51 -16.00 -11.45 16.71
CA ALA A 51 -15.76 -12.47 15.71
C ALA A 51 -15.78 -11.88 14.30
N TYR A 52 -14.71 -12.11 13.53
CA TYR A 52 -14.58 -11.62 12.16
C TYR A 52 -15.73 -12.14 11.28
N LYS A 53 -16.54 -11.22 10.75
CA LYS A 53 -17.53 -11.52 9.71
C LYS A 53 -16.86 -11.31 8.36
N VAL A 54 -16.77 -12.37 7.56
CA VAL A 54 -16.24 -12.29 6.19
C VAL A 54 -17.07 -11.25 5.43
N PRO A 55 -16.47 -10.15 4.93
CA PRO A 55 -17.21 -9.17 4.14
C PRO A 55 -17.68 -9.81 2.83
N PRO A 56 -18.78 -9.33 2.24
CA PRO A 56 -19.19 -9.78 0.91
C PRO A 56 -18.06 -9.54 -0.09
N PRO A 57 -17.93 -10.38 -1.14
CA PRO A 57 -16.92 -10.18 -2.16
C PRO A 57 -17.03 -8.77 -2.77
N PRO A 58 -15.90 -8.06 -2.99
CA PRO A 58 -15.94 -6.77 -3.64
C PRO A 58 -16.47 -6.91 -5.06
N LYS A 59 -17.17 -5.88 -5.54
CA LYS A 59 -17.54 -5.74 -6.96
C LYS A 59 -16.50 -4.87 -7.66
N SER A 60 -16.29 -5.11 -8.95
CA SER A 60 -15.40 -4.27 -9.76
C SER A 60 -16.01 -2.88 -9.85
N HIS A 61 -15.19 -1.86 -9.67
CA HIS A 61 -15.59 -0.48 -9.91
C HIS A 61 -15.66 -0.14 -11.41
N LEU A 62 -15.11 -1.02 -12.27
CA LEU A 62 -15.02 -0.79 -13.70
C LEU A 62 -16.32 -1.17 -14.41
N SER A 63 -16.87 -0.25 -15.19
CA SER A 63 -18.06 -0.47 -16.04
C SER A 63 -17.69 -0.48 -17.54
N LEU A 64 -16.70 -1.28 -17.92
CA LEU A 64 -16.14 -1.26 -19.28
C LEU A 64 -17.04 -1.92 -20.33
N GLN A 65 -17.06 -1.33 -21.54
CA GLN A 65 -17.78 -1.83 -22.70
C GLN A 65 -16.80 -2.19 -23.83
N ASP A 66 -16.86 -3.42 -24.33
CA ASP A 66 -16.12 -3.83 -25.53
C ASP A 66 -16.89 -3.40 -26.78
N ASN A 67 -16.23 -2.66 -27.68
CA ASN A 67 -16.82 -2.14 -28.90
C ASN A 67 -16.74 -3.14 -30.08
N GLY A 68 -16.00 -4.25 -29.93
CA GLY A 68 -15.84 -5.27 -30.98
C GLY A 68 -14.91 -4.90 -32.12
N ASP A 69 -14.27 -3.73 -32.08
CA ASP A 69 -13.35 -3.19 -33.09
C ASP A 69 -11.89 -3.09 -32.60
N GLY A 70 -11.59 -3.75 -31.48
CA GLY A 70 -10.30 -3.68 -30.81
C GLY A 70 -10.19 -2.53 -29.80
N THR A 71 -11.28 -1.82 -29.51
CA THR A 71 -11.33 -0.78 -28.47
C THR A 71 -12.29 -1.14 -27.33
N ILE A 72 -12.04 -0.55 -26.17
CA ILE A 72 -12.87 -0.67 -24.96
C ILE A 72 -13.23 0.72 -24.48
N THR A 73 -14.52 0.98 -24.30
CA THR A 73 -15.04 2.23 -23.74
C THR A 73 -15.10 2.13 -22.22
N ASP A 74 -14.59 3.17 -21.55
CA ASP A 74 -14.74 3.43 -20.13
C ASP A 74 -15.67 4.65 -19.95
N PRO A 75 -16.98 4.42 -19.75
CA PRO A 75 -17.96 5.50 -19.68
C PRO A 75 -17.81 6.34 -18.41
N ASP A 76 -17.34 5.75 -17.31
CA ASP A 76 -17.20 6.44 -16.03
C ASP A 76 -16.05 7.47 -16.08
N ALA A 77 -14.99 7.17 -16.84
CA ALA A 77 -13.86 8.07 -17.07
C ALA A 77 -14.00 8.98 -18.31
N GLY A 78 -14.97 8.73 -19.19
CA GLY A 78 -15.06 9.40 -20.49
C GLY A 78 -13.89 9.07 -21.43
N LEU A 79 -13.34 7.86 -21.30
CA LEU A 79 -12.15 7.41 -22.00
C LEU A 79 -12.43 6.20 -22.88
N MET A 80 -11.56 5.99 -23.85
CA MET A 80 -11.52 4.79 -24.67
C MET A 80 -10.10 4.26 -24.71
N TRP A 81 -9.97 2.95 -24.57
CA TRP A 81 -8.72 2.22 -24.44
C TRP A 81 -8.51 1.29 -25.63
N ALA A 82 -7.27 1.14 -26.08
CA ALA A 82 -6.91 0.04 -26.95
C ALA A 82 -7.00 -1.28 -26.17
N LYS A 83 -7.69 -2.28 -26.74
CA LYS A 83 -7.92 -3.57 -26.08
C LYS A 83 -6.62 -4.36 -25.88
N ALA A 84 -5.72 -4.32 -26.86
CA ALA A 84 -4.36 -4.83 -26.76
C ALA A 84 -3.39 -3.69 -26.42
N ASP A 85 -2.52 -3.91 -25.45
CA ASP A 85 -1.37 -3.03 -25.23
C ASP A 85 -0.21 -3.38 -26.18
N SER A 86 0.86 -2.57 -26.15
CA SER A 86 2.00 -2.78 -27.04
C SER A 86 2.69 -4.14 -26.86
N HIS A 87 2.63 -4.76 -25.67
CA HIS A 87 3.26 -6.04 -25.43
C HIS A 87 2.38 -7.19 -25.93
N ALA A 88 1.07 -7.10 -25.71
CA ALA A 88 0.10 -8.03 -26.26
C ALA A 88 0.15 -8.03 -27.80
N ASP A 89 0.35 -6.87 -28.42
CA ASP A 89 0.48 -6.71 -29.87
C ASP A 89 1.84 -7.19 -30.41
N LEU A 90 2.94 -6.62 -29.91
CA LEU A 90 4.27 -6.81 -30.50
C LEU A 90 5.07 -8.00 -29.93
N LYS A 91 4.59 -8.61 -28.84
CA LYS A 91 5.30 -9.69 -28.09
C LYS A 91 6.71 -9.32 -27.64
N LYS A 92 6.97 -8.03 -27.47
CA LYS A 92 8.22 -7.47 -26.94
C LYS A 92 7.91 -6.30 -26.04
N CYS A 93 8.86 -5.97 -25.17
CA CYS A 93 8.77 -4.75 -24.42
C CYS A 93 9.10 -3.53 -25.28
N LEU A 94 8.64 -2.36 -24.85
CA LEU A 94 9.03 -1.06 -25.39
C LEU A 94 9.57 -0.17 -24.27
N ASN A 95 10.63 0.58 -24.58
CA ASN A 95 11.04 1.71 -23.74
C ASN A 95 10.06 2.88 -23.92
N TRP A 96 10.19 3.92 -23.10
CA TRP A 96 9.21 5.01 -23.12
C TRP A 96 9.15 5.77 -24.45
N HIS A 97 10.30 5.96 -25.12
CA HIS A 97 10.36 6.64 -26.40
C HIS A 97 9.68 5.83 -27.51
N ASP A 98 9.97 4.54 -27.59
CA ASP A 98 9.36 3.64 -28.55
C ASP A 98 7.85 3.49 -28.28
N SER A 99 7.43 3.50 -27.01
CA SER A 99 6.03 3.53 -26.63
C SER A 99 5.29 4.77 -27.15
N LYS A 100 5.91 5.96 -27.09
CA LYS A 100 5.30 7.16 -27.71
C LYS A 100 5.14 7.01 -29.22
N VAL A 101 6.13 6.45 -29.90
CA VAL A 101 6.07 6.23 -31.35
C VAL A 101 5.00 5.21 -31.70
N TYR A 102 4.93 4.09 -30.96
CA TYR A 102 3.91 3.07 -31.11
C TYR A 102 2.50 3.67 -31.00
N VAL A 103 2.23 4.38 -29.90
CA VAL A 103 0.91 4.97 -29.64
C VAL A 103 0.53 6.00 -30.70
N LYS A 104 1.45 6.86 -31.13
CA LYS A 104 1.19 7.88 -32.15
C LYS A 104 0.83 7.28 -33.52
N ASN A 105 1.32 6.09 -33.82
CA ASN A 105 1.07 5.41 -35.09
C ASN A 105 -0.08 4.40 -35.01
N LEU A 106 -0.72 4.26 -33.85
CA LEU A 106 -1.81 3.31 -33.65
C LEU A 106 -3.06 3.78 -34.41
N THR A 107 -3.74 2.85 -35.10
CA THR A 107 -4.98 3.13 -35.84
C THR A 107 -6.16 2.22 -35.43
N THR A 108 -6.07 1.60 -34.25
CA THR A 108 -7.09 0.67 -33.73
C THR A 108 -8.46 1.34 -33.63
N GLY A 109 -9.53 0.63 -33.97
CA GLY A 109 -10.89 1.18 -34.00
C GLY A 109 -11.11 2.29 -35.03
N SER A 110 -10.22 2.44 -36.02
CA SER A 110 -10.23 3.56 -36.99
C SER A 110 -9.96 4.94 -36.36
N TYR A 111 -9.37 4.99 -35.15
CA TYR A 111 -8.96 6.22 -34.48
C TYR A 111 -7.47 6.47 -34.61
N ASN A 112 -7.05 7.74 -34.67
CA ASN A 112 -5.64 8.15 -34.82
C ASN A 112 -5.20 9.20 -33.78
N ASP A 113 -6.04 9.48 -32.79
CA ASP A 113 -5.84 10.43 -31.69
C ASP A 113 -5.42 9.74 -30.39
N TRP A 114 -4.81 8.56 -30.50
CA TRP A 114 -4.27 7.79 -29.39
C TRP A 114 -3.10 8.50 -28.70
N ARG A 115 -3.07 8.45 -27.37
CA ARG A 115 -2.01 9.02 -26.53
C ARG A 115 -1.60 8.07 -25.41
N LEU A 116 -0.45 8.39 -24.80
CA LEU A 116 -0.06 7.74 -23.54
C LEU A 116 -1.09 8.11 -22.46
N PRO A 117 -1.40 7.18 -21.55
CA PRO A 117 -2.25 7.47 -20.41
C PRO A 117 -1.50 8.27 -19.37
N THR A 118 -2.22 8.98 -18.52
CA THR A 118 -1.69 9.50 -17.26
C THR A 118 -1.64 8.39 -16.22
N LEU A 119 -0.94 8.61 -15.12
CA LEU A 119 -0.84 7.66 -14.02
C LEU A 119 -2.19 7.48 -13.35
N ASP A 120 -2.96 8.55 -13.21
CA ASP A 120 -4.29 8.51 -12.60
C ASP A 120 -5.26 7.70 -13.45
N GLU A 121 -5.21 7.84 -14.79
CA GLU A 121 -5.98 7.01 -15.71
C GLU A 121 -5.60 5.53 -15.62
N LEU A 122 -4.29 5.21 -15.52
CA LEU A 122 -3.84 3.83 -15.32
C LEU A 122 -4.29 3.26 -13.97
N SER A 123 -4.24 4.08 -12.91
CA SER A 123 -4.67 3.69 -11.57
C SER A 123 -6.17 3.41 -11.53
N ASN A 124 -6.97 4.21 -12.23
CA ASN A 124 -8.41 4.00 -12.34
C ASN A 124 -8.75 2.78 -13.22
N LEU A 125 -7.84 2.33 -14.09
CA LEU A 125 -8.05 1.12 -14.90
C LEU A 125 -7.79 -0.18 -14.13
N HIS A 126 -7.25 -0.11 -12.92
CA HIS A 126 -6.90 -1.28 -12.12
C HIS A 126 -8.13 -1.87 -11.42
N ASP A 127 -8.47 -3.12 -11.72
CA ASP A 127 -9.65 -3.77 -11.16
C ASP A 127 -9.44 -4.15 -9.68
N ASN A 128 -10.24 -3.56 -8.79
CA ASN A 128 -10.18 -3.77 -7.33
C ASN A 128 -10.66 -5.16 -6.87
N THR A 129 -11.14 -6.02 -7.76
CA THR A 129 -11.52 -7.40 -7.48
C THR A 129 -10.46 -8.41 -7.89
N LYS A 130 -9.43 -7.96 -8.60
CA LYS A 130 -8.38 -8.80 -9.14
C LYS A 130 -7.10 -8.55 -8.35
N GLU A 131 -6.87 -9.34 -7.31
CA GLU A 131 -5.60 -9.35 -6.60
C GLU A 131 -4.81 -10.59 -7.00
N ASN A 132 -3.71 -10.39 -7.72
CA ASN A 132 -2.85 -11.48 -8.11
C ASN A 132 -1.37 -11.13 -8.00
N LEU A 133 -0.87 -11.27 -6.78
CA LEU A 133 0.56 -11.13 -6.47
C LEU A 133 1.45 -12.14 -7.23
N ASN A 134 0.84 -13.21 -7.77
CA ASN A 134 1.52 -14.26 -8.53
C ASN A 134 1.37 -14.10 -10.04
N SER A 135 0.87 -12.96 -10.56
CA SER A 135 0.90 -12.66 -11.98
C SER A 135 2.35 -12.43 -12.42
N MET A 136 3.06 -13.54 -12.63
CA MET A 136 4.40 -13.64 -13.15
C MET A 136 4.33 -14.47 -14.43
N ASP A 137 5.01 -13.99 -15.46
CA ASP A 137 5.28 -14.57 -16.78
C ASP A 137 4.15 -14.55 -17.80
N HIS A 138 3.21 -13.60 -17.70
CA HIS A 138 2.06 -13.46 -18.61
C HIS A 138 1.20 -14.74 -18.69
N ASP A 139 1.16 -15.52 -17.61
CA ASP A 139 0.36 -16.75 -17.56
C ASP A 139 -1.14 -16.40 -17.55
N PRO A 140 -1.94 -16.89 -18.53
CA PRO A 140 -3.40 -16.72 -18.52
C PRO A 140 -4.07 -17.26 -17.25
N LYS A 141 -3.43 -18.20 -16.54
CA LYS A 141 -3.88 -18.72 -15.24
C LYS A 141 -3.76 -17.69 -14.11
N TYR A 142 -2.85 -16.74 -14.25
CA TYR A 142 -2.56 -15.70 -13.28
C TYR A 142 -2.78 -14.32 -13.93
N PRO A 143 -4.04 -13.92 -14.18
CA PRO A 143 -4.33 -12.65 -14.85
C PRO A 143 -3.85 -11.45 -14.04
N LEU A 144 -3.59 -10.36 -14.75
CA LEU A 144 -3.28 -9.05 -14.17
C LEU A 144 -4.52 -8.45 -13.49
N GLY A 145 -4.32 -7.41 -12.68
CA GLY A 145 -5.37 -6.55 -12.11
C GLY A 145 -6.09 -5.72 -13.16
N LEU A 146 -6.63 -6.37 -14.19
CA LEU A 146 -7.31 -5.80 -15.35
C LEU A 146 -8.61 -6.57 -15.60
N ASP A 147 -9.63 -5.88 -16.13
CA ASP A 147 -10.86 -6.52 -16.61
C ASP A 147 -10.55 -7.53 -17.73
N GLU A 148 -11.27 -8.65 -17.71
CA GLU A 148 -11.13 -9.77 -18.67
C GLU A 148 -11.44 -9.39 -20.12
N LYS A 149 -12.09 -8.24 -20.34
CA LYS A 149 -12.31 -7.68 -21.69
C LYS A 149 -11.01 -7.31 -22.38
N PHE A 150 -9.94 -7.01 -21.65
CA PHE A 150 -8.65 -6.68 -22.23
C PHE A 150 -7.94 -7.91 -22.81
N SER A 151 -7.05 -7.68 -23.78
CA SER A 151 -6.30 -8.78 -24.40
C SER A 151 -5.35 -9.45 -23.40
N ASN A 152 -5.33 -10.79 -23.46
CA ASN A 152 -4.30 -11.60 -22.81
C ASN A 152 -2.89 -11.22 -23.30
N GLY A 153 -1.88 -11.46 -22.46
CA GLY A 153 -0.48 -11.17 -22.79
C GLY A 153 -0.10 -9.69 -22.70
N SER A 154 -0.93 -8.88 -22.03
CA SER A 154 -0.61 -7.49 -21.70
C SER A 154 0.66 -7.40 -20.84
N ALA A 155 1.36 -6.27 -20.93
CA ALA A 155 2.52 -5.91 -20.11
C ALA A 155 2.17 -5.90 -18.62
N TYR A 156 3.18 -6.16 -17.78
CA TYR A 156 3.00 -6.19 -16.32
C TYR A 156 2.78 -4.79 -15.76
N TRP A 157 3.46 -3.84 -16.36
CA TRP A 157 3.44 -2.45 -16.00
C TRP A 157 3.37 -1.61 -17.27
N SER A 158 2.65 -0.48 -17.18
CA SER A 158 2.45 0.44 -18.29
C SER A 158 3.19 1.75 -18.06
N TRP A 159 3.78 2.27 -19.13
CA TRP A 159 4.24 3.65 -19.19
C TRP A 159 3.08 4.63 -19.01
N SER A 160 3.31 5.68 -18.23
CA SER A 160 2.47 6.87 -18.23
C SER A 160 3.13 8.03 -18.98
N SER A 161 2.35 9.07 -19.23
CA SER A 161 2.79 10.36 -19.76
C SER A 161 3.37 11.28 -18.69
N ASP A 162 3.32 10.92 -17.41
CA ASP A 162 3.83 11.73 -16.30
C ASP A 162 5.33 11.53 -16.11
N TYR A 163 6.10 12.45 -16.67
CA TYR A 163 7.55 12.46 -16.57
C TYR A 163 8.04 13.53 -15.59
N HIS A 164 9.19 13.27 -14.97
CA HIS A 164 9.89 14.25 -14.17
C HIS A 164 10.73 15.16 -15.07
N GLN A 165 10.51 16.48 -14.97
CA GLN A 165 11.36 17.47 -15.65
C GLN A 165 12.73 17.51 -14.97
N THR A 166 13.75 17.01 -15.66
CA THR A 166 15.12 16.99 -15.17
C THR A 166 16.09 17.28 -16.33
N ASN A 167 17.33 17.66 -16.01
CA ASN A 167 18.39 17.83 -17.01
C ASN A 167 19.06 16.49 -17.41
N LEU A 168 18.55 15.36 -16.89
CA LEU A 168 19.10 14.05 -17.18
C LEU A 168 18.52 13.52 -18.48
N THR A 169 19.38 13.02 -19.36
CA THR A 169 18.98 12.45 -20.66
C THR A 169 18.19 11.15 -20.52
N ASP A 170 18.44 10.38 -19.44
CA ASP A 170 17.76 9.12 -19.13
C ASP A 170 17.08 9.18 -17.76
N CYS A 171 16.20 10.16 -17.59
CA CYS A 171 15.26 10.22 -16.48
C CYS A 171 13.97 10.87 -16.98
N CYS A 172 12.82 10.57 -16.42
CA CYS A 172 12.33 9.34 -15.84
C CYS A 172 10.83 9.56 -15.79
N THR A 173 10.07 8.48 -15.82
CA THR A 173 8.63 8.59 -15.89
C THR A 173 8.01 7.68 -14.85
N ARG A 174 6.81 8.06 -14.44
CA ARG A 174 5.98 7.20 -13.62
C ARG A 174 5.43 6.07 -14.47
N ILE A 175 5.27 4.93 -13.82
CA ILE A 175 4.69 3.72 -14.38
C ILE A 175 3.69 3.15 -13.40
N PHE A 176 2.74 2.39 -13.91
CA PHE A 176 1.74 1.70 -13.10
C PHE A 176 1.91 0.19 -13.22
N TYR A 177 1.97 -0.53 -12.10
CA TYR A 177 2.03 -1.98 -12.05
C TYR A 177 0.63 -2.58 -11.88
N PHE A 178 0.15 -3.30 -12.90
CA PHE A 178 -1.14 -4.00 -12.82
C PHE A 178 -1.08 -5.28 -11.98
N VAL A 179 0.11 -5.71 -11.55
CA VAL A 179 0.26 -6.84 -10.62
C VAL A 179 -0.07 -6.42 -9.17
N THR A 180 0.27 -5.18 -8.80
CA THR A 180 0.21 -4.71 -7.41
C THR A 180 -0.70 -3.51 -7.20
N GLY A 181 -1.21 -2.89 -8.26
CA GLY A 181 -1.96 -1.64 -8.18
C GLY A 181 -1.12 -0.44 -7.73
N MET A 182 0.21 -0.52 -7.83
CA MET A 182 1.13 0.52 -7.34
C MET A 182 1.86 1.25 -8.46
N SER A 183 2.17 2.52 -8.22
CA SER A 183 2.99 3.35 -9.11
C SER A 183 4.47 3.36 -8.70
N PHE A 184 5.36 3.37 -9.67
CA PHE A 184 6.81 3.49 -9.46
C PHE A 184 7.43 4.45 -10.48
N THR A 185 8.70 4.81 -10.28
CA THR A 185 9.48 5.60 -11.25
C THR A 185 10.47 4.70 -11.97
N ARG A 186 10.59 4.85 -13.30
CA ARG A 186 11.60 4.16 -14.11
C ARG A 186 12.34 5.11 -15.06
N ARG A 187 13.54 4.70 -15.44
CA ARG A 187 14.36 5.32 -16.50
C ARG A 187 13.68 5.14 -17.85
N LEU A 188 13.83 6.12 -18.74
CA LEU A 188 13.13 6.13 -20.03
C LEU A 188 13.65 5.03 -20.96
N SER A 189 14.92 4.63 -20.80
CA SER A 189 15.58 3.56 -21.56
C SER A 189 15.20 2.13 -21.14
N GLU A 190 14.61 1.97 -19.95
CA GLU A 190 14.27 0.65 -19.40
C GLU A 190 13.15 -0.01 -20.22
N CYS A 191 13.12 -1.34 -20.29
CA CYS A 191 12.14 -2.06 -21.11
C CYS A 191 11.57 -3.30 -20.42
N ALA A 192 12.27 -3.92 -19.46
CA ALA A 192 11.94 -5.26 -18.97
C ALA A 192 10.46 -5.49 -18.58
N LYS A 193 9.73 -6.24 -19.43
CA LYS A 193 8.31 -6.64 -19.25
C LYS A 193 7.30 -5.48 -19.20
N GLY A 194 7.72 -4.29 -19.62
CA GLY A 194 6.88 -3.10 -19.72
C GLY A 194 6.31 -2.89 -21.11
N GLY A 195 5.24 -2.10 -21.17
CA GLY A 195 4.60 -1.70 -22.40
C GLY A 195 3.80 -0.43 -22.21
N VAL A 196 2.88 -0.17 -23.14
CA VAL A 196 1.95 0.95 -23.05
C VAL A 196 0.60 0.53 -23.59
N ARG A 197 -0.47 0.84 -22.85
CA ARG A 197 -1.83 0.80 -23.37
C ARG A 197 -2.24 2.19 -23.81
N ALA A 198 -2.57 2.33 -25.09
CA ALA A 198 -3.04 3.59 -25.64
C ALA A 198 -4.42 3.93 -25.08
N VAL A 199 -4.62 5.22 -24.82
CA VAL A 199 -5.90 5.79 -24.40
C VAL A 199 -6.23 6.99 -25.29
N ARG A 200 -7.52 7.29 -25.42
CA ARG A 200 -8.03 8.51 -26.04
C ARG A 200 -9.24 9.01 -25.24
N SER A 201 -9.51 10.29 -25.35
CA SER A 201 -10.74 10.87 -24.80
C SER A 201 -11.89 10.66 -25.77
N ILE A 202 -13.06 10.31 -25.26
CA ILE A 202 -14.29 10.30 -26.05
C ILE A 202 -14.70 11.77 -26.19
N LYS A 203 -14.75 12.28 -27.42
CA LYS A 203 -15.28 13.63 -27.68
C LYS A 203 -16.79 13.55 -27.54
N ASP A 204 -17.35 14.40 -26.68
CA ASP A 204 -18.78 14.74 -26.72
C ASP A 204 -19.17 15.34 -28.08
#